data_AF-A0A194Q651-F1
#
_entry.id   AF-A0A194Q651-F1
#
_cell.length_a   1.000
_cell.length_b   1.000
_cell.length_c   1.000
_cell.angle_alpha   90.00
_cell.angle_beta   90.00
_cell.angle_gamma   90.00
#
_symmetry.space_group_name_H-M   'P 1'
#
loop_
_entity.id
_entity.type
_entity.pdbx_description
1 polymer ?
#
loop_
_entity_poly.entity_id
_entity_poly.type
_entity_poly.pdbx_seq_one_letter_code
_entity_poly.pdbx_strand_id
1 'polypeptide(L)'
;MAILDTLQLTNQVDKLAQVSRDLRRKHKQLQNQMRLVCEERTELTAIVQSQQRDIAVLQQSDAQKTQKCTSCGAGFPEGGEEGDQSSRPTFSVRELRAILHERNELKLKLNRLEEQLQALQVEPQPDSTSSDTSSSVSTTVNEEEEAPVQGPLPAEPDDAPWKRNSGIRKFFRKLFAESDLSVGAFPRPLSARGKAAPPPGPGPAPAAATA
;
A
#
# COMPACT_ATOMS: atom_id res chain seq x y z
N MET A 1 10.51 -77.89 6.67
CA MET A 1 9.30 -77.05 6.67
C MET A 1 9.29 -76.08 7.85
N ALA A 2 9.33 -76.55 9.11
CA ALA A 2 9.22 -75.69 10.30
C ALA A 2 10.12 -74.43 10.33
N ILE A 3 11.39 -74.52 9.91
CA ILE A 3 12.32 -73.37 9.90
C ILE A 3 11.87 -72.28 8.90
N LEU A 4 11.34 -72.69 7.75
CA LEU A 4 10.89 -71.77 6.71
C LEU A 4 9.63 -71.01 7.17
N ASP A 5 8.72 -71.72 7.83
CA ASP A 5 7.49 -71.15 8.39
C ASP A 5 7.81 -70.14 9.51
N THR A 6 8.78 -70.45 10.39
CA THR A 6 9.26 -69.49 11.40
C THR A 6 9.86 -68.24 10.77
N LEU A 7 10.65 -68.35 9.70
CA LEU A 7 11.22 -67.17 9.03
C LEU A 7 10.15 -66.32 8.35
N GLN A 8 9.15 -66.95 7.73
CA GLN A 8 8.02 -66.25 7.13
C GLN A 8 7.17 -65.52 8.18
N LEU A 9 6.94 -66.14 9.34
CA LEU A 9 6.22 -65.52 10.44
C LEU A 9 6.99 -64.33 11.03
N THR A 10 8.30 -64.47 11.25
CA THR A 10 9.17 -63.38 11.72
C THR A 10 9.13 -62.19 10.76
N ASN A 11 9.22 -62.44 9.44
CA ASN A 11 9.16 -61.37 8.45
C ASN A 11 7.80 -60.61 8.47
N GLN A 12 6.70 -61.32 8.72
CA GLN A 12 5.38 -60.70 8.87
C GLN A 12 5.28 -59.88 10.16
N VAL A 13 5.84 -60.37 11.27
CA VAL A 13 5.91 -59.63 12.54
C VAL A 13 6.72 -58.34 12.37
N ASP A 14 7.85 -58.40 11.67
CA ASP A 14 8.69 -57.22 11.41
C ASP A 14 7.98 -56.18 10.54
N LYS A 15 7.28 -56.64 9.49
CA LYS A 15 6.45 -55.77 8.65
C LYS A 15 5.34 -55.11 9.46
N LEU A 16 4.65 -55.88 10.31
CA LEU A 16 3.59 -55.35 11.17
C LEU A 16 4.14 -54.34 12.18
N ALA A 17 5.31 -54.62 12.77
CA ALA A 17 5.99 -53.70 13.68
C ALA A 17 6.39 -52.39 12.97
N GLN A 18 6.86 -52.48 11.71
CA GLN A 18 7.16 -51.33 10.88
C GLN A 18 5.90 -50.48 10.62
N VAL A 19 4.82 -51.10 10.12
CA VAL A 19 3.55 -50.41 9.86
C VAL A 19 2.98 -49.78 11.13
N SER A 20 3.09 -50.47 12.27
CA SER A 20 2.66 -49.95 13.58
C SER A 20 3.44 -48.69 13.99
N ARG A 21 4.77 -48.66 13.76
CA ARG A 21 5.60 -47.47 14.01
C ARG A 21 5.22 -46.32 13.07
N ASP A 22 4.99 -46.61 11.80
CA ASP A 22 4.65 -45.59 10.81
C ASP A 22 3.25 -45.00 11.05
N LEU A 23 2.28 -45.83 11.43
CA LEU A 23 0.94 -45.38 11.84
C LEU A 23 1.00 -44.47 13.07
N ARG A 24 1.82 -44.80 14.07
CA ARG A 24 2.02 -43.92 15.23
C ARG A 24 2.61 -42.56 14.84
N ARG A 25 3.59 -42.55 13.93
CA ARG A 25 4.18 -41.30 13.41
C ARG A 25 3.13 -40.48 12.66
N LYS A 26 2.35 -41.11 11.78
CA LYS A 26 1.26 -40.46 11.03
C LYS A 26 0.16 -39.92 11.92
N HIS A 27 -0.23 -40.68 12.95
CA HIS A 27 -1.21 -40.23 13.93
C HIS A 27 -0.74 -38.98 14.66
N LYS A 28 0.52 -38.96 15.13
CA LYS A 28 1.11 -37.77 15.78
C LYS A 28 1.18 -36.58 14.82
N GLN A 29 1.54 -36.80 13.56
CA GLN A 29 1.55 -35.76 12.54
C GLN A 29 0.15 -35.17 12.34
N LEU A 30 -0.87 -36.02 12.16
CA LEU A 30 -2.24 -35.58 11.96
C LEU A 30 -2.80 -34.84 13.19
N GLN A 31 -2.51 -35.34 14.39
CA GLN A 31 -2.88 -34.69 15.64
C GLN A 31 -2.29 -33.28 15.75
N ASN A 32 -1.02 -33.11 15.39
CA ASN A 32 -0.37 -31.80 15.36
C ASN A 32 -1.02 -30.86 14.33
N GLN A 33 -1.33 -31.36 13.12
CA GLN A 33 -2.01 -30.55 12.11
C GLN A 33 -3.41 -30.12 12.58
N MET A 34 -4.17 -31.03 13.19
CA MET A 34 -5.48 -30.72 13.76
C MET A 34 -5.38 -29.64 14.82
N ARG A 35 -4.36 -29.69 15.69
CA ARG A 35 -4.11 -28.65 16.70
C ARG A 35 -3.85 -27.29 16.05
N LEU A 36 -2.95 -27.21 15.07
CA LEU A 36 -2.61 -25.96 14.38
C LEU A 36 -3.83 -25.34 13.70
N VAL A 37 -4.61 -26.14 12.96
CA VAL A 37 -5.84 -25.66 12.31
C VAL A 37 -6.84 -25.12 13.34
N CYS A 38 -6.94 -25.75 14.52
CA CYS A 38 -7.81 -25.26 15.58
C CYS A 38 -7.32 -23.93 16.15
N GLU A 39 -6.02 -23.76 16.34
CA GLU A 39 -5.38 -22.51 16.79
C GLU A 39 -5.63 -21.38 15.78
N GLU A 40 -5.37 -21.62 14.49
CA GLU A 40 -5.63 -20.66 13.41
C GLU A 40 -7.11 -20.28 13.33
N ARG A 41 -8.03 -21.25 13.43
CA ARG A 41 -9.47 -20.98 13.46
C ARG A 41 -9.84 -20.06 14.63
N THR A 42 -9.28 -20.31 15.82
CA THR A 42 -9.56 -19.46 16.99
C THR A 42 -9.01 -18.04 16.81
N GLU A 43 -7.82 -17.90 16.23
CA GLU A 43 -7.21 -16.60 15.94
C GLU A 43 -8.03 -15.80 14.91
N LEU A 44 -8.39 -16.42 13.78
CA LEU A 44 -9.24 -15.80 12.76
C LEU A 44 -10.61 -15.40 13.31
N THR A 45 -11.19 -16.23 14.18
CA THR A 45 -12.47 -15.91 14.84
C THR A 45 -12.34 -14.67 15.73
N ALA A 46 -11.25 -14.57 16.51
CA ALA A 46 -10.99 -13.40 17.35
C ALA A 46 -10.78 -12.13 16.50
N ILE A 47 -10.07 -12.22 15.38
CA ILE A 47 -9.87 -11.11 14.44
C ILE A 47 -11.21 -10.63 13.88
N VAL A 48 -12.03 -11.55 13.37
CA VAL A 48 -13.36 -11.22 12.80
C VAL A 48 -14.24 -10.56 13.85
N GLN A 49 -14.27 -11.10 15.08
CA GLN A 49 -15.03 -10.47 16.17
C GLN A 49 -14.52 -9.07 16.52
N SER A 50 -13.20 -8.84 16.46
CA SER A 50 -12.65 -7.50 16.67
C SER A 50 -13.04 -6.53 15.57
N GLN A 51 -12.90 -6.93 14.32
CA GLN A 51 -13.31 -6.12 13.18
C GLN A 51 -14.80 -5.80 13.21
N GLN A 52 -15.65 -6.76 13.60
CA GLN A 52 -17.08 -6.53 13.74
C GLN A 52 -17.40 -5.48 14.81
N ARG A 53 -16.66 -5.47 15.93
CA ARG A 53 -16.77 -4.41 16.95
C ARG A 53 -16.34 -3.05 16.40
N ASP A 54 -15.22 -3.00 15.68
CA ASP A 54 -14.70 -1.76 15.11
C ASP A 54 -15.67 -1.17 14.07
N ILE A 55 -16.25 -2.02 13.20
CA ILE A 55 -17.30 -1.62 12.25
C ILE A 55 -18.51 -1.05 12.97
N ALA A 56 -18.99 -1.72 14.03
CA ALA A 56 -20.14 -1.24 14.79
C ALA A 56 -19.86 0.13 15.45
N VAL A 57 -18.65 0.33 15.98
CA VAL A 57 -18.23 1.62 16.55
C VAL A 57 -18.18 2.71 15.48
N LEU A 58 -17.60 2.42 14.30
CA LEU A 58 -17.55 3.36 13.19
C LEU A 58 -18.95 3.76 12.72
N GLN A 59 -19.84 2.77 12.52
CA GLN A 59 -21.22 3.00 12.14
C GLN A 59 -21.96 3.88 13.16
N GLN A 60 -21.76 3.63 14.45
CA GLN A 60 -22.31 4.48 15.51
C GLN A 60 -21.73 5.90 15.44
N SER A 61 -20.43 6.05 15.20
CA SER A 61 -19.78 7.35 15.09
C SER A 61 -20.30 8.14 13.88
N ASP A 62 -20.56 7.47 12.76
CA ASP A 62 -21.11 8.08 11.56
C ASP A 62 -22.57 8.45 11.76
N ALA A 63 -23.38 7.60 12.40
CA ALA A 63 -24.75 7.95 12.80
C ALA A 63 -24.79 9.17 13.73
N GLN A 64 -23.89 9.24 14.72
CA GLN A 64 -23.76 10.40 15.62
C GLN A 64 -23.28 11.66 14.88
N LYS A 65 -22.35 11.53 13.91
CA LYS A 65 -21.92 12.66 13.08
C LYS A 65 -23.05 13.15 12.19
N THR A 66 -23.81 12.27 11.55
CA THR A 66 -24.98 12.63 10.75
C THR A 66 -26.03 13.33 11.61
N GLN A 67 -26.31 12.84 12.82
CA GLN A 67 -27.23 13.48 13.77
C GLN A 67 -26.71 14.84 14.30
N LYS A 68 -25.39 15.02 14.46
CA LYS A 68 -24.82 16.33 14.82
C LYS A 68 -24.83 17.29 13.62
N CYS A 69 -24.61 16.79 12.40
CA CYS A 69 -24.67 17.58 11.18
C CYS A 69 -26.09 18.00 10.78
N THR A 70 -27.15 17.26 11.17
CA THR A 70 -28.53 17.74 10.99
C THR A 70 -28.83 18.98 11.84
N SER A 71 -28.13 19.18 12.97
CA SER A 71 -28.22 20.44 13.75
C SER A 71 -27.49 21.62 13.09
N CYS A 72 -26.56 21.35 12.15
CA CYS A 72 -25.79 22.37 11.42
C CYS A 72 -26.54 22.92 10.19
N GLY A 73 -27.80 22.55 9.95
CA GLY A 73 -28.59 23.02 8.79
C GLY A 73 -28.14 22.50 7.43
N ALA A 74 -26.98 21.82 7.35
CA ALA A 74 -26.52 21.12 6.16
C ALA A 74 -27.13 19.69 6.13
N GLY A 75 -28.45 19.61 6.08
CA GLY A 75 -29.13 18.36 5.81
C GLY A 75 -28.82 17.90 4.39
N PHE A 76 -28.07 16.81 4.25
CA PHE A 76 -28.23 15.97 3.06
C PHE A 76 -29.64 15.38 3.14
N PRO A 77 -30.55 15.65 2.20
CA PRO A 77 -31.87 15.04 2.23
C PRO A 77 -31.69 13.57 1.89
N GLU A 78 -32.06 12.71 2.84
CA GLU A 78 -32.29 11.30 2.59
C GLU A 78 -33.75 10.98 2.96
N GLY A 79 -34.49 10.48 1.97
CA GLY A 79 -35.66 9.63 2.19
C GLY A 79 -37.02 10.30 2.12
N GLY A 80 -37.53 10.49 0.89
CA GLY A 80 -38.97 10.71 0.68
C GLY A 80 -39.28 11.29 -0.69
N GLU A 81 -39.25 10.44 -1.72
CA GLU A 81 -40.14 10.43 -2.92
C GLU A 81 -39.47 9.62 -4.03
N GLU A 82 -40.15 8.56 -4.48
CA GLU A 82 -39.90 7.86 -5.74
C GLU A 82 -40.15 8.82 -6.90
N GLY A 83 -39.17 9.66 -7.18
CA GLY A 83 -39.24 10.65 -8.24
C GLY A 83 -37.86 11.23 -8.45
N ASP A 84 -37.18 10.73 -9.48
CA ASP A 84 -36.02 11.40 -10.08
C ASP A 84 -34.67 11.33 -9.33
N GLN A 85 -34.32 10.16 -8.78
CA GLN A 85 -32.90 9.85 -8.48
C GLN A 85 -32.02 9.83 -9.75
N SER A 86 -32.63 9.95 -10.94
CA SER A 86 -31.95 10.02 -12.23
C SER A 86 -31.27 11.37 -12.49
N SER A 87 -31.63 12.44 -11.78
CA SER A 87 -31.06 13.78 -11.98
C SER A 87 -29.85 14.07 -11.09
N ARG A 88 -29.53 13.19 -10.14
CA ARG A 88 -28.35 13.34 -9.28
C ARG A 88 -27.16 12.62 -9.92
N PRO A 89 -26.09 13.32 -10.35
CA PRO A 89 -24.96 12.67 -10.98
C PRO A 89 -24.23 11.78 -9.96
N THR A 90 -24.37 10.46 -10.13
CA THR A 90 -23.72 9.44 -9.31
C THR A 90 -22.38 9.09 -9.91
N PHE A 91 -21.34 9.84 -9.56
CA PHE A 91 -19.98 9.53 -9.98
C PHE A 91 -19.42 8.38 -9.13
N SER A 92 -18.86 7.37 -9.79
CA SER A 92 -17.98 6.41 -9.14
C SER A 92 -16.73 7.11 -8.58
N VAL A 93 -16.10 6.50 -7.57
CA VAL A 93 -14.84 6.99 -6.98
C VAL A 93 -13.74 7.15 -8.05
N ARG A 94 -13.78 6.33 -9.12
CA ARG A 94 -12.86 6.43 -10.25
C ARG A 94 -13.12 7.68 -11.08
N GLU A 95 -14.37 7.96 -11.42
CA GLU A 95 -14.78 9.15 -12.19
C GLU A 95 -14.50 10.42 -11.41
N LEU A 96 -14.79 10.43 -10.11
CA LEU A 96 -14.49 11.58 -9.26
C LEU A 96 -13.00 11.93 -9.28
N ARG A 97 -12.11 10.93 -9.23
CA ARG A 97 -10.66 11.16 -9.36
C ARG A 97 -10.30 11.72 -10.73
N ALA A 98 -10.87 11.17 -11.81
CA ALA A 98 -10.62 11.65 -13.17
C ALA A 98 -11.04 13.12 -13.33
N ILE A 99 -12.25 13.47 -12.86
CA ILE A 99 -12.78 14.85 -12.89
C ILE A 99 -11.90 15.80 -12.07
N LEU A 100 -11.42 15.36 -10.89
CA LEU A 100 -10.50 16.17 -10.08
C LEU A 100 -9.16 16.40 -10.78
N HIS A 101 -8.62 15.38 -11.46
CA HIS A 101 -7.40 15.53 -12.26
C HIS A 101 -7.60 16.52 -13.41
N GLU A 102 -8.67 16.36 -14.19
CA GLU A 102 -9.01 17.27 -15.29
C GLU A 102 -9.19 18.70 -14.78
N ARG A 103 -9.93 18.90 -13.68
CA ARG A 103 -10.10 20.21 -13.05
C ARG A 103 -8.75 20.84 -12.70
N ASN A 104 -7.82 20.07 -12.14
CA ASN A 104 -6.50 20.60 -11.76
C ASN A 104 -5.68 21.00 -12.99
N GLU A 105 -5.73 20.21 -14.07
CA GLU A 105 -5.09 20.58 -15.33
C GLU A 105 -5.69 21.84 -15.95
N LEU A 106 -7.02 21.95 -15.94
CA LEU A 106 -7.72 23.13 -16.43
C LEU A 106 -7.40 24.37 -15.59
N LYS A 107 -7.35 24.24 -14.26
CA LYS A 107 -6.92 25.32 -13.37
C LYS A 107 -5.50 25.80 -13.69
N LEU A 108 -4.56 24.89 -13.94
CA LEU A 108 -3.20 25.26 -14.33
C LEU A 108 -3.17 26.01 -15.67
N LYS A 109 -3.94 25.54 -16.66
CA LYS A 109 -4.05 26.22 -17.96
C LYS A 109 -4.69 27.59 -17.83
N LEU A 110 -5.76 27.69 -17.04
CA LEU A 110 -6.49 28.93 -16.79
C LEU A 110 -5.56 29.95 -16.12
N ASN A 111 -4.86 29.55 -15.06
CA ASN A 111 -3.89 30.39 -14.38
C ASN A 111 -2.77 30.88 -15.34
N ARG A 112 -2.21 30.00 -16.18
CA ARG A 112 -1.22 30.39 -17.20
C ARG A 112 -1.78 31.41 -18.20
N LEU A 113 -3.03 31.27 -18.62
CA LEU A 113 -3.67 32.22 -19.53
C LEU A 113 -3.98 33.55 -18.84
N GLU A 114 -4.39 33.52 -17.57
CA GLU A 114 -4.55 34.72 -16.75
C GLU A 114 -3.23 35.48 -16.60
N GLU A 115 -2.11 34.79 -16.34
CA GLU A 115 -0.76 35.37 -16.31
C GLU A 115 -0.41 36.04 -17.66
N GLN A 116 -0.72 35.38 -18.78
CA GLN A 116 -0.48 35.95 -20.12
C GLN A 116 -1.35 37.19 -20.39
N LEU A 117 -2.63 37.16 -20.00
CA LEU A 117 -3.52 38.30 -20.12
C LEU A 117 -3.06 39.47 -19.24
N GLN A 118 -2.63 39.18 -18.02
CA GLN A 118 -2.11 40.19 -17.11
C GLN A 118 -0.83 40.84 -17.66
N ALA A 119 0.08 40.05 -18.23
CA ALA A 119 1.28 40.57 -18.88
C ALA A 119 0.97 41.52 -20.06
N LEU A 120 -0.10 41.25 -20.81
CA LEU A 120 -0.54 42.11 -21.92
C LEU A 120 -1.30 43.37 -21.46
N GLN A 121 -2.02 43.30 -20.33
CA GLN A 121 -2.71 44.47 -19.74
C GLN A 121 -1.74 45.48 -19.10
N VAL A 122 -0.51 45.07 -18.79
CA VAL A 122 0.52 45.92 -18.17
C VAL A 122 1.31 46.74 -19.21
N GLU A 123 1.02 46.63 -20.51
CA GLU A 123 1.56 47.57 -21.51
C GLU A 123 0.98 48.98 -21.23
N PRO A 124 1.81 49.97 -20.84
CA PRO A 124 1.33 51.31 -20.56
C PRO A 124 0.85 51.94 -21.87
N GLN A 125 -0.40 52.40 -21.92
CA GLN A 125 -0.73 53.49 -22.84
C GLN A 125 0.16 54.68 -22.49
N PRO A 126 0.98 55.21 -23.42
CA PRO A 126 1.60 56.50 -23.20
C PRO A 126 0.51 57.56 -23.28
N ASP A 127 0.34 58.27 -22.18
CA ASP A 127 -0.47 59.48 -22.07
C ASP A 127 -0.17 60.44 -23.23
N SER A 128 -1.23 60.89 -23.91
CA SER A 128 -1.24 62.15 -24.63
C SER A 128 -2.48 62.94 -24.18
N THR A 129 -2.30 63.58 -23.04
CA THR A 129 -2.65 64.98 -22.73
C THR A 129 -4.00 65.56 -23.21
N SER A 130 -4.77 65.97 -22.19
CA SER A 130 -5.67 67.15 -22.11
C SER A 130 -6.99 67.15 -22.89
N SER A 131 -8.12 67.05 -22.19
CA SER A 131 -8.83 68.24 -21.70
C SER A 131 -9.99 67.87 -20.76
N ASP A 132 -9.94 68.47 -19.57
CA ASP A 132 -11.03 68.92 -18.70
C ASP A 132 -12.26 68.02 -18.51
N THR A 133 -12.45 67.53 -17.28
CA THR A 133 -13.58 67.94 -16.42
C THR A 133 -13.42 67.36 -15.01
N SER A 134 -13.61 68.25 -14.05
CA SER A 134 -13.42 68.10 -12.61
C SER A 134 -14.25 66.97 -11.97
N SER A 135 -13.69 66.28 -10.98
CA SER A 135 -14.18 66.41 -9.60
C SER A 135 -13.22 65.77 -8.60
N SER A 136 -12.99 66.52 -7.54
CA SER A 136 -12.02 66.36 -6.46
C SER A 136 -12.40 65.28 -5.44
N VAL A 137 -11.39 64.63 -4.85
CA VAL A 137 -11.20 64.34 -3.41
C VAL A 137 -10.04 63.33 -3.28
N SER A 138 -8.80 63.79 -3.16
CA SER A 138 -8.09 64.10 -1.90
C SER A 138 -7.91 62.89 -0.98
N THR A 139 -6.62 62.55 -0.75
CA THR A 139 -6.00 62.46 0.60
C THR A 139 -5.19 61.17 0.83
N THR A 140 -3.89 61.43 1.03
CA THR A 140 -2.87 60.68 1.78
C THR A 140 -2.37 59.34 1.26
N VAL A 141 -1.20 59.44 0.62
CA VAL A 141 -0.04 58.57 0.82
C VAL A 141 0.07 58.22 2.31
N ASN A 142 -0.02 56.93 2.64
CA ASN A 142 0.65 56.36 3.80
C ASN A 142 1.49 55.18 3.30
N GLU A 143 2.74 55.48 2.97
CA GLU A 143 3.80 54.50 2.80
C GLU A 143 4.35 54.20 4.19
N GLU A 144 3.81 53.18 4.87
CA GLU A 144 4.54 52.51 5.95
C GLU A 144 3.98 51.11 6.21
N GLU A 145 4.81 50.13 5.85
CA GLU A 145 4.95 48.82 6.50
C GLU A 145 3.88 47.74 6.24
N GLU A 146 4.03 47.02 5.12
CA GLU A 146 3.82 45.57 5.15
C GLU A 146 5.16 44.90 4.80
N ALA A 147 5.92 44.57 5.85
CA ALA A 147 7.09 43.70 5.71
C ALA A 147 6.68 42.40 5.01
N PRO A 148 7.48 41.83 4.09
CA PRO A 148 7.15 40.53 3.52
C PRO A 148 7.09 39.50 4.66
N VAL A 149 5.88 39.06 5.02
CA VAL A 149 5.68 37.92 5.92
C VAL A 149 6.03 36.66 5.15
N GLN A 150 7.34 36.48 4.99
CA GLN A 150 7.95 35.31 4.41
C GLN A 150 7.89 34.21 5.46
N GLY A 151 6.80 33.44 5.41
CA GLY A 151 6.64 32.26 6.26
C GLY A 151 7.85 31.33 6.14
N PRO A 152 8.14 30.50 7.17
CA PRO A 152 9.28 29.59 7.14
C PRO A 152 9.27 28.78 5.86
N LEU A 153 10.36 28.87 5.09
CA LEU A 153 10.53 28.14 3.84
C LEU A 153 10.16 26.66 4.07
N PRO A 154 9.24 26.08 3.27
CA PRO A 154 8.93 24.66 3.38
C PRO A 154 10.22 23.85 3.33
N ALA A 155 10.42 22.99 4.34
CA ALA A 155 11.66 22.25 4.52
C ALA A 155 12.07 21.58 3.21
N GLU A 156 13.34 21.77 2.82
CA GLU A 156 13.88 21.14 1.63
C GLU A 156 13.68 19.61 1.72
N PRO A 157 13.44 18.93 0.59
CA PRO A 157 13.07 17.51 0.54
C PRO A 157 14.07 16.55 1.24
N ASP A 158 15.24 17.03 1.62
CA ASP A 158 16.25 16.31 2.38
C ASP A 158 15.98 16.23 3.89
N ASP A 159 15.11 17.08 4.42
CA ASP A 159 14.77 17.15 5.85
C ASP A 159 13.58 16.27 6.23
N ALA A 160 13.04 15.51 5.27
CA ALA A 160 11.91 14.67 5.53
C ALA A 160 12.28 13.53 6.51
N PRO A 161 11.44 13.26 7.54
CA PRO A 161 11.77 12.32 8.62
C PRO A 161 11.99 10.87 8.16
N TRP A 162 11.55 10.51 6.95
CA TRP A 162 11.78 9.22 6.31
C TRP A 162 13.19 9.04 5.74
N LYS A 163 13.98 10.12 5.59
CA LYS A 163 15.34 10.07 5.03
C LYS A 163 16.39 9.64 6.07
N ARG A 164 16.02 9.57 7.36
CA ARG A 164 16.86 8.89 8.36
C ARG A 164 17.03 7.43 7.96
N ASN A 165 18.27 6.99 8.03
CA ASN A 165 18.83 5.68 7.68
C ASN A 165 18.31 4.48 8.52
N SER A 166 17.04 4.55 8.94
CA SER A 166 16.28 3.42 9.47
C SER A 166 15.47 2.78 8.35
N GLY A 167 16.21 2.19 7.40
CA GLY A 167 15.60 1.44 6.31
C GLY A 167 15.06 0.10 6.80
N ILE A 168 13.84 -0.23 6.39
CA ILE A 168 13.21 -1.55 6.54
C ILE A 168 14.11 -2.72 6.10
N ARG A 169 15.14 -2.43 5.28
CA ARG A 169 16.22 -3.35 4.89
C ARG A 169 16.99 -3.96 6.08
N LYS A 170 17.09 -3.28 7.22
CA LYS A 170 17.71 -3.84 8.45
C LYS A 170 16.83 -4.90 9.11
N PHE A 171 15.51 -4.75 9.03
CA PHE A 171 14.56 -5.74 9.56
C PHE A 171 14.58 -7.04 8.73
N PHE A 172 14.66 -6.95 7.40
CA PHE A 172 14.79 -8.14 6.55
C PHE A 172 16.12 -8.87 6.75
N ARG A 173 17.23 -8.15 6.96
CA ARG A 173 18.52 -8.80 7.26
C ARG A 173 18.45 -9.61 8.57
N LYS A 174 17.72 -9.14 9.58
CA LYS A 174 17.58 -9.85 10.86
C LYS A 174 16.66 -11.08 10.74
N LEU A 175 15.55 -10.97 10.03
CA LEU A 175 14.60 -12.09 9.84
C LEU A 175 15.17 -13.22 8.97
N PHE A 176 15.96 -12.91 7.94
CA PHE A 176 16.55 -13.91 7.06
C PHE A 176 17.92 -14.45 7.54
N ALA A 177 18.52 -13.85 8.57
CA ALA A 177 19.77 -14.35 9.16
C ALA A 177 19.54 -15.23 10.41
N GLU A 178 18.44 -15.03 11.16
CA GLU A 178 18.06 -15.90 12.29
C GLU A 178 17.20 -17.11 11.88
N SER A 179 16.73 -17.15 10.63
CA SER A 179 15.98 -18.28 10.11
C SER A 179 16.93 -19.27 9.42
N ASP A 180 17.38 -20.30 10.15
CA ASP A 180 17.87 -21.58 9.59
C ASP A 180 16.70 -22.37 8.95
N LEU A 181 15.90 -21.67 8.15
CA LEU A 181 14.83 -22.23 7.34
C LEU A 181 15.36 -22.33 5.93
N SER A 182 15.81 -23.53 5.56
CA SER A 182 15.99 -23.93 4.17
C SER A 182 14.62 -23.97 3.47
N VAL A 183 14.03 -22.80 3.22
CA VAL A 183 12.94 -22.64 2.26
C VAL A 183 13.61 -22.59 0.90
N GLY A 184 13.27 -23.59 0.09
CA GLY A 184 13.90 -23.91 -1.18
C GLY A 184 14.17 -22.70 -2.07
N ALA A 185 15.32 -22.79 -2.74
CA ALA A 185 15.71 -21.94 -3.84
C ALA A 185 14.55 -21.74 -4.83
N PHE A 186 13.99 -20.53 -4.86
CA PHE A 186 13.18 -20.10 -5.99
C PHE A 186 14.13 -19.84 -7.17
N PRO A 187 13.93 -20.48 -8.34
CA PRO A 187 14.76 -20.19 -9.50
C PRO A 187 14.44 -18.78 -9.98
N ARG A 188 15.50 -17.96 -10.10
CA ARG A 188 15.41 -16.67 -10.80
C ARG A 188 14.98 -16.91 -12.25
N PRO A 189 13.99 -16.18 -12.80
CA PRO A 189 13.70 -16.25 -14.22
C PRO A 189 14.82 -15.54 -15.00
N LEU A 190 15.63 -16.31 -15.72
CA LEU A 190 16.65 -15.82 -16.64
C LEU A 190 15.98 -15.47 -17.98
N SER A 191 15.84 -14.17 -18.26
CA SER A 191 15.68 -13.67 -19.63
C SER A 191 16.94 -12.90 -20.00
N ALA A 192 17.84 -13.53 -20.74
CA ALA A 192 18.83 -12.87 -21.59
C ALA A 192 19.41 -13.85 -22.62
N ARG A 193 18.82 -13.80 -23.83
CA ARG A 193 19.42 -13.80 -25.18
C ARG A 193 20.86 -14.36 -25.31
N GLY A 194 21.02 -15.27 -26.27
CA GLY A 194 22.20 -16.13 -26.44
C GLY A 194 23.48 -15.51 -26.99
N LYS A 195 24.56 -16.27 -26.81
CA LYS A 195 25.75 -16.32 -27.67
C LYS A 195 26.41 -17.70 -27.46
N ALA A 196 26.79 -18.35 -28.55
CA ALA A 196 27.16 -19.76 -28.63
C ALA A 196 28.67 -20.05 -28.47
N ALA A 197 28.96 -21.23 -27.86
CA ALA A 197 30.04 -22.22 -28.12
C ALA A 197 31.52 -21.88 -27.81
N PRO A 198 32.46 -22.87 -27.69
CA PRO A 198 32.39 -24.32 -27.37
C PRO A 198 33.40 -24.79 -26.27
N PRO A 199 33.46 -26.09 -25.88
CA PRO A 199 34.33 -26.63 -24.81
C PRO A 199 35.66 -27.21 -25.34
N PRO A 200 36.63 -27.53 -24.44
CA PRO A 200 37.12 -28.92 -24.43
C PRO A 200 37.59 -29.46 -23.06
N GLY A 201 37.29 -30.74 -22.81
CA GLY A 201 38.33 -31.75 -22.55
C GLY A 201 38.65 -32.15 -21.09
N PRO A 202 39.13 -33.40 -20.87
CA PRO A 202 38.86 -34.20 -19.66
C PRO A 202 39.99 -34.19 -18.61
N GLY A 203 39.67 -34.63 -17.38
CA GLY A 203 40.57 -34.68 -16.21
C GLY A 203 41.72 -35.71 -16.27
N PRO A 204 42.49 -35.84 -15.17
CA PRO A 204 42.31 -37.03 -14.32
C PRO A 204 42.47 -36.80 -12.79
N ALA A 205 42.03 -37.81 -12.02
CA ALA A 205 42.03 -37.93 -10.55
C ALA A 205 43.40 -38.46 -9.99
N PRO A 206 43.46 -39.10 -8.80
CA PRO A 206 43.44 -38.61 -7.40
C PRO A 206 44.77 -38.92 -6.64
N ALA A 207 44.94 -38.46 -5.39
CA ALA A 207 45.91 -39.08 -4.46
C ALA A 207 45.51 -38.92 -2.98
N ALA A 208 45.64 -40.02 -2.25
CA ALA A 208 45.36 -40.22 -0.83
C ALA A 208 46.46 -39.67 0.09
N ALA A 209 46.14 -39.39 1.36
CA ALA A 209 47.05 -39.64 2.48
C ALA A 209 46.27 -39.68 3.81
N THR A 210 46.35 -40.83 4.43
CA THR A 210 46.04 -41.15 5.83
C THR A 210 46.88 -40.36 6.83
N ALA A 211 46.31 -40.06 7.99
CA ALA A 211 47.00 -40.03 9.29
C ALA A 211 45.99 -40.44 10.37
#